data_AF-A0A954E587-F1
#
_entry.id   AF-A0A954E587-F1
#
_cell.length_a   1.000
_cell.length_b   1.000
_cell.length_c   1.000
_cell.angle_alpha   90.00
_cell.angle_beta   90.00
_cell.angle_gamma   90.00
#
_symmetry.space_group_name_H-M   'P 1'
#
loop_
_entity.id
_entity.type
_entity.pdbx_description
1 polymer ?
#
loop_
_entity_poly.entity_id
_entity_poly.type
_entity_poly.pdbx_seq_one_letter_code
_entity_poly.pdbx_strand_id
1 'polypeptide(L)'
;MKSVLEGFLGTFTSRYSDLRGYWLHGQLPFDTVEINIDLMATPPNEKTPEAAARRIAVRRFKEQLTKSGLDVAVVRSADLKTCMETEMVQGWQGNHRSGGHMVEFVATAVMDNGSRYERKRKVFVAQHDPMKEQRRLPEDWGT
;
A
#
# COMPACT_ATOMS: atom_id res chain seq x y z
N MET A 1 9.66 11.35 10.88
CA MET A 1 8.38 10.62 10.82
C MET A 1 7.38 11.17 9.80
N LYS A 2 7.02 12.47 9.79
CA LYS A 2 6.11 13.01 8.75
C LYS A 2 6.55 12.69 7.31
N SER A 3 7.84 12.85 7.01
CA SER A 3 8.44 12.47 5.71
C SER A 3 8.45 10.97 5.45
N VAL A 4 8.71 10.15 6.49
CA VAL A 4 8.67 8.68 6.42
C VAL A 4 7.29 8.21 5.97
N LEU A 5 6.22 8.70 6.62
CA LEU A 5 4.86 8.31 6.29
C LEU A 5 4.45 8.76 4.88
N GLU A 6 4.87 9.97 4.47
CA GLU A 6 4.64 10.47 3.11
C GLU A 6 5.35 9.60 2.06
N GLY A 7 6.64 9.31 2.26
CA GLY A 7 7.43 8.46 1.37
C GLY A 7 6.92 7.01 1.35
N PHE A 8 6.48 6.50 2.50
CA PHE A 8 5.84 5.20 2.61
C PHE A 8 4.57 5.13 1.78
N LEU A 9 3.62 6.05 1.98
CA LEU A 9 2.39 6.09 1.19
C LEU A 9 2.69 6.26 -0.29
N GLY A 10 3.62 7.15 -0.66
CA GLY A 10 4.01 7.35 -2.06
C GLY A 10 4.59 6.10 -2.73
N THR A 11 5.37 5.31 -2.00
CA THR A 11 5.92 4.05 -2.52
C THR A 11 4.90 2.91 -2.50
N PHE A 12 4.13 2.76 -1.42
CA PHE A 12 3.15 1.67 -1.27
C PHE A 12 1.96 1.79 -2.24
N THR A 13 1.41 2.99 -2.41
CA THR A 13 0.30 3.24 -3.35
C THR A 13 0.78 3.48 -4.78
N SER A 14 2.08 3.36 -5.03
CA SER A 14 2.65 3.56 -6.37
C SER A 14 2.04 2.55 -7.35
N ARG A 15 1.87 2.97 -8.60
CA ARG A 15 1.54 2.04 -9.68
C ARG A 15 2.61 0.96 -9.85
N TYR A 16 3.85 1.23 -9.43
CA TYR A 16 4.97 0.28 -9.45
C TYR A 16 4.97 -0.71 -8.29
N SER A 17 4.02 -0.63 -7.35
CA SER A 17 3.77 -1.73 -6.40
C SER A 17 3.13 -2.89 -7.14
N ASP A 18 3.99 -3.75 -7.67
CA ASP A 18 3.65 -4.88 -8.52
C ASP A 18 3.41 -6.17 -7.71
N LEU A 19 2.47 -6.98 -8.20
CA LEU A 19 2.36 -8.38 -7.90
C LEU A 19 2.11 -9.15 -9.20
N ARG A 20 3.04 -10.03 -9.60
CA ARG A 20 2.93 -10.89 -10.80
C ARG A 20 2.86 -10.14 -12.13
N GLY A 21 3.42 -8.93 -12.19
CA GLY A 21 3.41 -8.08 -13.39
C GLY A 21 2.16 -7.21 -13.51
N TYR A 22 1.30 -7.19 -12.50
CA TYR A 22 0.14 -6.32 -12.41
C TYR A 22 0.19 -5.48 -11.14
N TRP A 23 -0.53 -4.36 -11.17
CA TRP A 23 -0.60 -3.50 -10.01
C TRP A 23 -1.27 -4.24 -8.84
N LEU A 24 -0.62 -4.23 -7.67
CA LEU A 24 -1.04 -4.95 -6.47
C LEU A 24 -2.48 -4.61 -6.07
N HIS A 25 -2.82 -3.32 -6.05
CA HIS A 25 -4.11 -2.85 -5.52
C HIS A 25 -5.30 -3.27 -6.40
N GLY A 26 -5.09 -3.47 -7.70
CA GLY A 26 -6.12 -4.01 -8.59
C GLY A 26 -6.39 -5.50 -8.39
N GLN A 27 -5.56 -6.20 -7.61
CA GLN A 27 -5.69 -7.63 -7.30
C GLN A 27 -6.25 -7.90 -5.90
N LEU A 28 -6.48 -6.86 -5.10
CA LEU A 28 -7.10 -7.01 -3.79
C LEU A 28 -8.63 -7.19 -3.92
N PRO A 29 -9.29 -7.85 -2.96
CA PRO A 29 -10.74 -8.01 -2.99
C PRO A 29 -11.45 -6.65 -2.94
N PHE A 30 -12.33 -6.41 -3.91
CA PHE A 30 -13.12 -5.16 -4.01
C PHE A 30 -14.37 -5.14 -3.13
N ASP A 31 -14.65 -6.23 -2.42
CA ASP A 31 -15.71 -6.36 -1.44
C ASP A 31 -15.27 -5.96 -0.01
N THR A 32 -13.96 -5.76 0.19
CA THR A 32 -13.41 -5.41 1.49
C THR A 32 -13.35 -3.89 1.64
N VAL A 33 -14.32 -3.35 2.40
CA VAL A 33 -14.44 -1.91 2.67
C VAL A 33 -13.25 -1.38 3.48
N GLU A 34 -12.68 -2.20 4.36
CA GLU A 34 -11.60 -1.79 5.25
C GLU A 34 -10.53 -2.87 5.43
N ILE A 35 -9.25 -2.49 5.24
CA ILE A 35 -8.09 -3.34 5.54
C ILE A 35 -7.18 -2.60 6.52
N ASN A 36 -6.86 -3.26 7.64
CA ASN A 36 -5.88 -2.77 8.61
C ASN A 36 -4.61 -3.63 8.60
N ILE A 37 -3.45 -2.99 8.51
CA ILE A 37 -2.14 -3.62 8.45
C ILE A 37 -1.27 -3.05 9.56
N ASP A 38 -0.81 -3.90 10.47
CA ASP A 38 0.28 -3.56 11.39
C ASP A 38 1.61 -3.55 10.61
N LEU A 39 2.25 -2.38 10.56
CA LEU A 39 3.50 -2.15 9.82
C LEU A 39 4.74 -2.60 10.60
N MET A 40 4.58 -2.92 11.88
CA MET A 40 5.64 -3.43 12.76
C MET A 40 5.60 -4.95 12.89
N ALA A 41 4.51 -5.59 12.44
CA ALA A 41 4.32 -7.03 12.52
C ALA A 41 5.32 -7.85 11.69
N THR A 42 5.41 -9.14 12.02
CA THR A 42 6.09 -10.11 11.15
C THR A 42 5.24 -10.34 9.90
N PRO A 43 5.80 -10.19 8.69
CA PRO A 43 5.01 -10.33 7.48
C PRO A 43 4.48 -11.76 7.28
N PRO A 44 3.25 -11.92 6.75
CA PRO A 44 2.69 -13.23 6.41
C PRO A 44 3.47 -13.93 5.29
N ASN A 45 3.49 -15.27 5.29
CA ASN A 45 4.19 -16.09 4.26
C ASN A 45 3.21 -16.65 3.20
N GLU A 46 1.92 -16.34 3.31
CA GLU A 46 0.89 -16.83 2.40
C GLU A 46 1.03 -16.22 1.00
N LYS A 47 0.62 -16.99 -0.02
CA LYS A 47 0.71 -16.60 -1.43
C LYS A 47 -0.57 -15.95 -1.96
N THR A 48 -1.25 -15.14 -1.13
CA THR A 48 -2.44 -14.36 -1.54
C THR A 48 -2.10 -12.89 -1.82
N PRO A 49 -2.92 -12.15 -2.60
CA PRO A 49 -2.72 -10.72 -2.83
C PRO A 49 -2.69 -9.89 -1.54
N GLU A 50 -3.54 -10.19 -0.57
CA GLU A 50 -3.60 -9.49 0.72
C GLU A 50 -2.33 -9.74 1.54
N ALA A 51 -1.85 -10.98 1.58
CA ALA A 51 -0.59 -11.32 2.23
C ALA A 51 0.59 -10.61 1.56
N ALA A 52 0.59 -10.53 0.22
CA ALA A 52 1.58 -9.74 -0.52
C ALA A 52 1.51 -8.25 -0.18
N ALA A 53 0.30 -7.67 -0.08
CA ALA A 53 0.12 -6.28 0.33
C ALA A 53 0.65 -6.02 1.73
N ARG A 54 0.39 -6.91 2.70
CA ARG A 54 0.96 -6.83 4.06
C ARG A 54 2.48 -6.90 4.05
N ARG A 55 3.07 -7.84 3.31
CA ARG A 55 4.54 -7.93 3.15
C ARG A 55 5.15 -6.66 2.57
N ILE A 56 4.59 -6.18 1.46
CA ILE A 56 5.07 -4.97 0.79
C ILE A 56 4.91 -3.76 1.71
N ALA A 57 3.78 -3.62 2.41
CA ALA A 57 3.55 -2.53 3.35
C ALA A 57 4.62 -2.49 4.46
N VAL A 58 4.82 -3.61 5.16
CA VAL A 58 5.83 -3.73 6.23
C VAL A 58 7.24 -3.44 5.69
N ARG A 59 7.60 -4.02 4.54
CA ARG A 59 8.92 -3.82 3.93
C ARG A 59 9.16 -2.36 3.55
N ARG A 60 8.22 -1.74 2.82
CA ARG A 60 8.33 -0.34 2.38
C ARG A 60 8.37 0.62 3.56
N PHE A 61 7.62 0.36 4.63
CA PHE A 61 7.70 1.17 5.84
C PHE A 61 9.11 1.12 6.48
N LYS A 62 9.66 -0.08 6.66
CA LYS A 62 11.04 -0.28 7.19
C LYS A 62 12.11 0.33 6.28
N GLU A 63 11.96 0.23 4.96
CA GLU A 63 12.84 0.90 3.99
C GLU A 63 12.80 2.44 4.18
N GLN A 64 11.64 3.03 4.43
CA GLN A 64 11.51 4.48 4.62
C GLN A 64 12.05 4.98 5.96
N LEU A 65 11.93 4.17 7.03
CA LEU A 65 12.61 4.43 8.30
C LEU A 65 14.13 4.46 8.09
N THR A 66 14.67 3.42 7.45
CA THR A 66 16.10 3.28 7.17
C THR A 66 16.62 4.44 6.32
N LYS A 67 15.92 4.80 5.24
CA LYS A 67 16.28 5.94 4.37
C LYS A 67 16.28 7.28 5.10
N SER A 68 15.47 7.40 6.16
CA SER A 68 15.38 8.61 6.98
C SER A 68 16.36 8.59 8.17
N GLY A 69 17.19 7.54 8.30
CA GLY A 69 18.10 7.37 9.44
C GLY A 69 17.39 7.13 10.78
N LEU A 70 16.13 6.69 10.77
CA LEU A 70 15.37 6.42 11.98
C LEU A 70 15.47 4.95 12.36
N ASP A 71 15.85 4.68 13.59
CA ASP A 71 15.81 3.35 14.17
C ASP A 71 14.36 2.86 14.28
N VAL A 72 14.12 1.59 13.98
CA VAL A 72 12.81 0.97 14.20
C VAL A 72 12.43 0.94 15.68
N ALA A 73 13.41 0.89 16.58
CA ALA A 73 13.20 0.85 18.03
C ALA A 73 12.52 2.12 18.59
N VAL A 74 12.65 3.26 17.91
CA VAL A 74 11.98 4.51 18.33
C VAL A 74 10.51 4.57 17.90
N VAL A 75 10.03 3.58 17.14
CA VAL A 75 8.63 3.46 16.71
C VAL A 75 7.93 2.44 17.60
N ARG A 76 7.01 2.90 18.44
CA ARG A 76 6.22 2.05 19.35
C ARG A 76 5.16 1.24 18.61
N SER A 77 4.47 1.88 17.67
CA SER A 77 3.47 1.23 16.83
C SER A 77 3.34 1.96 15.50
N ALA A 78 2.97 1.25 14.45
CA ALA A 78 2.64 1.83 13.16
C ALA A 78 1.58 0.98 12.45
N ASP A 79 0.57 1.63 11.92
CA ASP A 79 -0.55 1.00 11.23
C ASP A 79 -0.82 1.68 9.88
N LEU A 80 -1.32 0.89 8.94
CA LEU A 80 -1.91 1.35 7.71
C LEU A 80 -3.37 0.89 7.65
N LYS A 81 -4.27 1.85 7.63
CA LYS A 81 -5.69 1.65 7.35
C LYS A 81 -5.98 1.98 5.89
N THR A 82 -6.72 1.10 5.23
CA THR A 82 -7.17 1.27 3.84
C THR A 82 -8.68 1.25 3.84
N CYS A 83 -9.31 2.29 3.32
CA CYS A 83 -10.76 2.41 3.21
C CYS A 83 -11.16 2.57 1.74
N MET A 84 -12.03 1.70 1.25
CA MET A 84 -12.60 1.80 -0.09
C MET A 84 -13.93 2.56 -0.04
N GLU A 85 -14.08 3.58 -0.87
CA GLU A 85 -15.37 4.27 -1.04
C GLU A 85 -16.35 3.33 -1.76
N THR A 86 -17.61 3.31 -1.30
CA THR A 86 -18.65 2.41 -1.85
C THR A 86 -19.09 2.78 -3.25
N GLU A 87 -18.97 4.06 -3.62
CA GLU A 87 -19.34 4.54 -4.94
C GLU A 87 -18.28 4.17 -5.97
N MET A 88 -18.74 3.50 -7.03
CA MET A 88 -17.90 3.24 -8.19
C MET A 88 -17.81 4.51 -9.04
N VAL A 89 -16.58 4.90 -9.39
CA VAL A 89 -16.27 6.06 -10.22
C VAL A 89 -15.52 5.64 -11.49
N GLN A 90 -15.54 6.49 -12.52
CA GLN A 90 -14.77 6.29 -13.74
C GLN A 90 -13.41 6.97 -13.62
N GLY A 91 -12.34 6.21 -13.68
CA GLY A 91 -10.97 6.71 -13.56
C GLY A 91 -10.04 6.19 -14.65
N TRP A 92 -8.84 6.77 -14.71
CA TRP A 92 -7.81 6.34 -15.64
C TRP A 92 -6.96 5.23 -15.04
N GLN A 93 -6.81 4.12 -15.75
CA GLN A 93 -5.88 3.04 -15.44
C GLN A 93 -4.91 2.88 -16.61
N GLY A 94 -3.67 3.33 -16.42
CA GLY A 94 -2.73 3.46 -17.52
C GLY A 94 -3.27 4.42 -18.60
N ASN A 95 -3.54 3.87 -19.78
CA ASN A 95 -4.00 4.58 -20.98
C ASN A 95 -5.48 4.35 -21.33
N HIS A 96 -6.27 3.70 -20.46
CA HIS A 96 -7.69 3.47 -20.67
C HIS A 96 -8.52 3.91 -19.46
N ARG A 97 -9.83 4.14 -19.70
CA ARG A 97 -10.79 4.39 -18.61
C ARG A 97 -11.34 3.06 -18.11
N SER A 98 -11.46 2.95 -16.80
CA SER A 98 -12.04 1.78 -16.13
C SER A 98 -12.95 2.23 -14.98
N GLY A 99 -13.90 1.38 -14.63
CA GLY A 99 -14.68 1.52 -13.41
C GLY A 99 -13.85 1.06 -12.22
N GLY A 100 -13.90 1.79 -11.12
CA GLY A 100 -13.16 1.47 -9.90
C GLY A 100 -13.62 2.32 -8.73
N HIS A 101 -12.85 2.31 -7.66
CA HIS A 101 -13.17 3.01 -6.42
C HIS A 101 -12.05 3.95 -6.03
N MET A 102 -12.40 5.03 -5.35
CA MET A 102 -11.40 5.81 -4.61
C MET A 102 -11.07 5.07 -3.33
N VAL A 103 -9.78 4.84 -3.10
CA VAL A 103 -9.27 4.17 -1.92
C VAL A 103 -8.42 5.15 -1.12
N GLU A 104 -8.80 5.37 0.14
CA GLU A 104 -8.03 6.17 1.09
C GLU A 104 -7.10 5.29 1.91
N PHE A 105 -5.82 5.64 1.90
CA PHE A 105 -4.77 5.01 2.68
C PHE A 105 -4.38 5.98 3.80
N VAL A 106 -4.49 5.55 5.05
CA VAL A 106 -4.14 6.32 6.25
C VAL A 106 -3.04 5.58 6.99
N ALA A 107 -1.84 6.17 7.01
CA ALA A 107 -0.72 5.63 7.77
C ALA A 107 -0.55 6.40 9.08
N THR A 108 -0.52 5.69 10.20
CA THR A 108 -0.30 6.24 11.53
C THR A 108 0.98 5.65 12.12
N ALA A 109 1.75 6.46 12.85
CA ALA A 109 2.86 5.98 13.67
C ALA A 109 2.89 6.68 15.03
N VAL A 110 3.16 5.92 16.08
CA VAL A 110 3.36 6.41 17.45
C VAL A 110 4.82 6.16 17.82
N MET A 111 5.53 7.22 18.20
CA MET A 111 6.91 7.15 18.64
C MET A 111 7.01 6.70 20.11
N ASP A 112 8.20 6.28 20.52
CA ASP A 112 8.55 5.96 21.91
C ASP A 112 8.27 7.10 22.90
N ASN A 113 8.45 8.35 22.47
CA ASN A 113 8.16 9.56 23.24
C ASN A 113 6.66 9.93 23.29
N GLY A 114 5.78 9.10 22.72
CA GLY A 114 4.33 9.30 22.69
C GLY A 114 3.83 10.21 21.55
N SER A 115 4.71 10.80 20.74
CA SER A 115 4.30 11.62 19.60
C SER A 115 3.59 10.77 18.55
N ARG A 116 2.38 11.18 18.15
CA ARG A 116 1.59 10.53 17.09
C ARG A 116 1.68 11.32 15.79
N TYR A 117 1.89 10.60 14.69
CA TYR A 117 1.94 11.14 13.34
C TYR A 117 0.96 10.39 12.44
N GLU A 118 0.34 11.12 11.51
CA GLU A 118 -0.62 10.56 10.56
C GLU A 118 -0.40 11.20 9.18
N ARG A 119 -0.55 10.39 8.13
CA ARG A 119 -0.62 10.84 6.73
C ARG A 119 -1.70 10.09 5.99
N LYS A 120 -2.27 10.74 4.99
CA LYS A 120 -3.34 10.18 4.16
C LYS A 120 -3.00 10.33 2.68
N ARG A 121 -3.43 9.36 1.87
CA ARG A 121 -3.34 9.42 0.41
C ARG A 121 -4.54 8.74 -0.20
N LYS A 122 -5.19 9.41 -1.16
CA LYS A 122 -6.28 8.83 -1.95
C LYS A 122 -5.78 8.43 -3.33
N VAL A 123 -6.12 7.22 -3.78
CA VAL A 123 -5.77 6.71 -5.11
C VAL A 123 -6.99 6.04 -5.73
N PHE A 124 -7.20 6.25 -7.03
CA PHE A 124 -8.17 5.49 -7.81
C PHE A 124 -7.67 4.08 -8.07
N VAL A 125 -8.45 3.08 -7.67
CA VAL A 125 -8.15 1.65 -7.84
C VAL A 125 -9.26 1.01 -8.66
N ALA A 126 -8.88 0.39 -9.78
CA ALA A 126 -9.77 -0.41 -10.60
C ALA A 126 -9.33 -1.87 -10.56
N GLN A 127 -10.30 -2.78 -10.73
CA GLN A 127 -10.03 -4.21 -10.72
C GLN A 127 -9.12 -4.59 -11.88
N HIS A 128 -8.17 -5.46 -11.59
CA HIS A 128 -7.24 -5.97 -12.59
C HIS A 128 -8.00 -6.65 -13.75
N ASP A 129 -7.75 -6.17 -14.98
CA ASP A 129 -8.27 -6.74 -16.22
C ASP A 129 -7.11 -7.12 -17.17
N PRO A 130 -6.76 -8.42 -17.29
CA PRO A 130 -5.64 -8.86 -18.13
C PRO A 130 -5.88 -8.66 -19.64
N MET A 131 -7.11 -8.41 -20.07
CA MET A 131 -7.42 -8.11 -21.48
C MET A 131 -7.13 -6.65 -21.83
N LYS A 132 -7.07 -5.75 -20.83
CA LYS A 132 -6.83 -4.32 -21.01
C LYS A 132 -5.46 -3.86 -20.50
N GLU A 133 -4.90 -4.59 -19.54
CA GLU A 133 -3.66 -4.23 -18.88
C GLU A 133 -2.46 -4.98 -19.45
N GLN A 134 -1.40 -4.23 -19.79
CA GLN A 134 -0.12 -4.83 -20.12
C GLN A 134 0.55 -5.35 -18.84
N ARG A 135 0.89 -6.64 -18.86
CA ARG A 135 1.76 -7.23 -17.84
C ARG A 135 3.13 -6.59 -17.91
N ARG A 136 3.62 -6.09 -16.77
CA ARG A 136 5.00 -5.63 -16.64
C ARG A 136 5.92 -6.84 -16.50
N LEU A 137 6.94 -6.93 -17.36
CA LEU A 137 8.02 -7.92 -17.27
C LEU A 137 8.79 -7.70 -15.95
N PRO A 138 9.40 -8.75 -15.35
CA PRO A 138 9.74 -8.72 -13.94
C PRO A 138 10.92 -7.79 -13.65
N GLU A 139 10.71 -6.80 -12.78
CA GLU A 139 11.79 -6.20 -11.98
C GLU A 139 11.78 -6.87 -10.60
N ASP A 140 12.96 -7.31 -10.18
CA ASP A 140 13.26 -8.19 -9.05
C ASP A 140 12.18 -8.35 -7.97
N TRP A 141 11.75 -9.61 -7.84
CA TRP A 141 11.00 -10.11 -6.71
C TRP A 141 11.85 -9.97 -5.47
N GLY A 142 11.59 -8.96 -4.64
CA GLY A 142 12.25 -8.84 -3.34
C GLY A 142 11.88 -9.99 -2.40
N THR A 143 12.45 -11.17 -2.69
CA THR A 143 12.74 -12.29 -1.80
C THR A 143 13.61 -11.82 -0.65
#